data_AF-W4LBM2-F1
#
_entry.id   AF-W4LBM2-F1
#
_cell.length_a   1.000
_cell.length_b   1.000
_cell.length_c   1.000
_cell.angle_alpha   90.00
_cell.angle_beta   90.00
_cell.angle_gamma   90.00
#
_symmetry.space_group_name_H-M   'P 1'
#
loop_
_entity.id
_entity.type
_entity.pdbx_description
1 polymer ?
#
loop_
_entity_poly.entity_id
_entity_poly.type
_entity_poly.pdbx_seq_one_letter_code
_entity_poly.pdbx_strand_id
1 'polypeptide(L)' 'MAIEFFWVFEPGENVDHIREHELEPADIEHAYTTADEFTISRSSGRPAFYGLARDGRDIFVVYEELDATTWYVVTAYPI' A
#
# COMPACT_ATOMS: atom_id res chain seq x y z
N MET A 1 -10.19 -12.64 8.21
CA MET A 1 -10.95 -11.72 7.32
C MET A 1 -10.01 -11.31 6.21
N ALA A 2 -10.47 -11.25 4.96
CA ALA A 2 -9.66 -10.76 3.85
C ALA A 2 -9.84 -9.25 3.75
N ILE A 3 -8.75 -8.52 3.51
CA ILE A 3 -8.78 -7.09 3.24
C ILE A 3 -8.96 -6.89 1.73
N GLU A 4 -9.81 -5.94 1.35
CA GLU A 4 -9.99 -5.45 -0.02
C GLU A 4 -9.24 -4.12 -0.18
N PHE A 5 -8.49 -3.98 -1.27
CA PHE A 5 -7.83 -2.72 -1.61
C PHE A 5 -8.70 -1.91 -2.58
N PHE A 6 -8.94 -0.66 -2.23
CA PHE A 6 -9.70 0.27 -3.06
C PHE A 6 -8.76 1.04 -4.00
N TRP A 7 -8.92 0.81 -5.30
CA TRP A 7 -8.06 1.36 -6.36
C TRP A 7 -8.82 2.35 -7.24
N VAL A 8 -8.25 3.53 -7.43
CA VAL A 8 -8.76 4.58 -8.30
C VAL A 8 -7.75 4.84 -9.41
N PHE A 9 -8.14 4.56 -10.66
CA PHE A 9 -7.30 4.67 -11.85
C PHE A 9 -7.42 6.03 -12.56
N GLU A 10 -8.07 7.00 -11.91
CA GLU A 10 -8.17 8.37 -12.43
C GLU A 10 -6.82 9.09 -12.27
N PRO A 11 -6.49 10.02 -13.19
CA PRO A 11 -5.21 10.72 -13.13
C PRO A 11 -4.95 11.42 -11.80
N GLY A 12 -3.79 11.15 -11.20
CA GLY A 12 -3.38 11.76 -9.93
C GLY A 12 -3.95 11.12 -8.65
N GLU A 13 -4.69 10.00 -8.79
CA GLU A 13 -5.17 9.22 -7.66
C GLU A 13 -4.18 8.11 -7.25
N ASN A 14 -4.59 7.26 -6.30
CA ASN A 14 -3.67 6.34 -5.64
C ASN A 14 -2.91 5.37 -6.56
N VAL A 15 -3.53 4.88 -7.63
CA VAL A 15 -2.83 3.99 -8.56
C VAL A 15 -1.74 4.76 -9.31
N ASP A 16 -2.01 5.99 -9.72
CA ASP A 16 -1.00 6.82 -10.38
C ASP A 16 0.13 7.18 -9.42
N HIS A 17 -0.18 7.48 -8.16
CA HIS A 17 0.84 7.82 -7.18
C HIS A 17 1.79 6.66 -6.86
N ILE A 18 1.31 5.42 -6.71
CA ILE A 18 2.21 4.27 -6.52
C ILE A 18 3.04 3.95 -7.76
N ARG A 19 2.53 4.25 -8.96
CA ARG A 19 3.27 4.06 -10.22
C ARG A 19 4.46 5.02 -10.34
N GLU A 20 4.42 6.18 -9.70
CA GLU A 20 5.59 7.08 -9.60
C GLU A 20 6.77 6.41 -8.89
N HIS A 21 6.51 5.34 -8.13
CA HIS A 21 7.51 4.53 -7.44
C HIS A 21 7.75 3.17 -8.09
N GLU A 22 7.34 2.99 -9.34
CA GLU A 22 7.50 1.74 -10.10
C GLU A 22 6.80 0.55 -9.42
N LEU A 23 5.63 0.79 -8.84
CA LEU A 23 4.78 -0.21 -8.19
C LEU A 23 3.42 -0.29 -8.87
N GLU A 24 2.81 -1.48 -8.82
CA GLU A 24 1.45 -1.71 -9.26
C GLU A 24 0.56 -2.17 -8.08
N PRO A 25 -0.78 -2.10 -8.21
CA PRO A 25 -1.72 -2.65 -7.23
C PRO A 25 -1.37 -4.06 -6.74
N ALA A 26 -0.97 -4.93 -7.67
CA ALA A 26 -0.61 -6.31 -7.37
C ALA A 26 0.68 -6.45 -6.53
N ASP A 27 1.58 -5.45 -6.56
CA ASP A 27 2.75 -5.41 -5.66
C ASP A 27 2.32 -5.13 -4.22
N ILE A 28 1.30 -4.27 -4.04
CA ILE A 28 0.79 -3.92 -2.72
C ILE A 28 -0.01 -5.07 -2.12
N GLU A 29 -0.83 -5.73 -2.95
CA GLU A 29 -1.53 -6.94 -2.56
C GLU A 29 -0.54 -8.05 -2.18
N HIS A 30 0.56 -8.23 -2.94
CA HIS A 30 1.61 -9.18 -2.57
C HIS A 30 2.32 -8.79 -1.27
N ALA A 31 2.66 -7.51 -1.11
CA ALA A 31 3.29 -7.01 0.09
C ALA A 31 2.44 -7.25 1.33
N TYR A 32 1.11 -7.10 1.24
CA TYR A 32 0.22 -7.44 2.33
C TYR A 32 0.28 -8.93 2.72
N THR A 33 0.41 -9.84 1.74
CA THR A 33 0.55 -11.28 2.04
C THR A 33 1.88 -11.66 2.67
N THR A 34 2.90 -10.81 2.51
CA THR A 34 4.24 -10.99 3.05
C THR A 34 4.56 -10.06 4.20
N ALA A 35 3.58 -9.28 4.67
CA ALA A 35 3.80 -8.22 5.63
C ALA A 35 4.35 -8.76 6.94
N ASP A 36 5.51 -8.25 7.33
CA ASP A 36 6.22 -8.65 8.53
C ASP A 36 5.89 -7.74 9.72
N GLU A 37 5.58 -6.47 9.44
CA GLU A 37 5.27 -5.46 10.46
C GLU A 37 4.17 -4.49 10.01
N PHE A 38 3.20 -4.24 10.90
CA PHE A 38 2.25 -3.14 10.81
C PHE A 38 2.65 -2.02 11.78
N THR A 39 2.59 -0.78 11.32
CA THR A 39 3.10 0.39 12.04
C THR A 39 2.26 1.64 11.74
N ILE A 40 2.71 2.78 12.25
CA ILE A 40 2.15 4.09 11.94
C ILE A 40 3.21 4.93 11.22
N SER A 41 2.86 5.45 10.04
CA SER A 41 3.72 6.38 9.33
C SER A 41 3.97 7.64 10.16
N ARG A 42 5.24 7.97 10.37
CA ARG A 42 5.65 9.10 11.23
C ARG A 42 5.30 10.46 10.61
N SER A 43 5.25 10.54 9.29
CA SER A 43 4.99 11.80 8.57
C SER A 43 3.50 12.12 8.47
N SER A 44 2.64 11.12 8.28
CA SER A 44 1.20 11.30 8.08
C SER A 44 0.35 10.91 9.28
N GLY A 45 0.89 10.12 10.23
CA GLY A 45 0.12 9.54 11.32
C GLY A 45 -0.86 8.44 10.87
N ARG A 46 -0.78 8.01 9.61
CA ARG A 46 -1.65 6.96 9.03
C ARG A 46 -1.10 5.56 9.27
N PRO A 47 -1.96 4.53 9.31
CA PRO A 47 -1.49 3.16 9.37
C PRO A 47 -0.65 2.81 8.13
N ALA A 48 0.31 1.95 8.36
CA ALA A 48 1.26 1.52 7.35
C ALA A 48 1.76 0.10 7.63
N PHE A 49 2.36 -0.53 6.63
CA PHE A 49 3.03 -1.81 6.80
C PHE A 49 4.27 -1.93 5.92
N TYR A 50 5.17 -2.81 6.32
CA TYR A 50 6.31 -3.28 5.54
C TYR A 50 5.96 -4.61 4.88
N GLY A 51 6.46 -4.83 3.66
CA GLY A 51 6.26 -6.09 2.95
C GLY A 51 7.04 -6.11 1.63
N LEU A 52 6.94 -7.22 0.90
CA LEU A 52 7.66 -7.41 -0.36
C LEU A 52 6.78 -7.12 -1.58
N ALA A 53 7.29 -6.32 -2.52
CA ALA A 53 6.75 -6.26 -3.87
C ALA A 53 6.95 -7.62 -4.60
N ARG A 54 6.27 -7.84 -5.73
CA ARG A 54 6.35 -9.14 -6.45
C ARG A 54 7.75 -9.43 -7.00
N ASP A 55 8.57 -8.40 -7.18
CA ASP A 55 9.96 -8.51 -7.61
C ASP A 55 10.95 -8.69 -6.43
N GLY A 56 10.44 -8.74 -5.20
CA GLY A 56 11.22 -8.98 -3.99
C GLY A 56 11.84 -7.72 -3.35
N ARG A 57 11.53 -6.52 -3.84
CA ARG A 57 11.91 -5.28 -3.16
C ARG A 57 11.11 -5.11 -1.87
N ASP A 58 11.78 -4.69 -0.78
CA ASP A 58 11.11 -4.22 0.42
C ASP A 58 10.41 -2.88 0.14
N ILE A 59 9.12 -2.81 0.45
CA ILE A 59 8.31 -1.61 0.26
C ILE A 59 7.64 -1.19 1.56
N PHE A 60 7.45 0.12 1.71
CA PHE A 60 6.61 0.71 2.76
C PHE A 60 5.29 1.13 2.14
N VAL A 61 4.17 0.65 2.69
CA VAL A 61 2.82 0.96 2.20
C VAL A 61 2.07 1.76 3.26
N VAL A 62 1.60 2.95 2.91
CA VAL A 62 0.75 3.79 3.77
C VAL A 62 -0.67 3.74 3.25
N TYR A 63 -1.63 3.50 4.14
CA TYR A 63 -3.03 3.34 3.76
C TYR A 63 -3.98 4.09 4.72
N GLU A 64 -5.24 4.18 4.32
CA GLU A 64 -6.36 4.67 5.11
C GLU A 64 -7.45 3.59 5.15
N GLU A 65 -8.04 3.37 6.32
CA GLU A 65 -9.12 2.40 6.48
C GLU A 65 -10.45 3.07 6.14
N LEU A 66 -11.09 2.67 5.03
CA LEU A 66 -12.39 3.19 4.63
C LEU A 66 -13.52 2.54 5.44
N ASP A 67 -13.37 1.25 5.73
CA ASP A 67 -14.23 0.49 6.63
C ASP A 67 -13.45 -0.69 7.27
N ALA A 68 -14.17 -1.64 7.89
CA ALA A 68 -13.57 -2.75 8.62
C ALA A 68 -12.77 -3.74 7.75
N THR A 69 -12.96 -3.71 6.43
CA THR A 69 -12.33 -4.64 5.49
C THR A 69 -11.75 -3.96 4.24
N THR A 70 -11.96 -2.67 4.03
CA THR A 70 -11.53 -1.96 2.83
C THR A 70 -10.49 -0.89 3.13
N TRP A 71 -9.36 -0.96 2.44
CA TRP A 71 -8.23 -0.01 2.59
C TRP A 71 -8.01 0.80 1.32
N TYR A 72 -7.90 2.12 1.46
CA TYR A 72 -7.41 3.04 0.43
C TYR A 72 -5.91 3.18 0.57
N VAL A 73 -5.14 2.77 -0.44
CA VAL A 73 -3.68 2.98 -0.42
C VAL A 73 -3.39 4.44 -0.69
N VAL A 74 -2.72 5.11 0.23
CA VAL A 74 -2.35 6.52 0.09
C VAL A 74 -1.09 6.64 -0.76
N THR A 75 -0.06 5.86 -0.44
CA THR A 75 1.20 5.82 -1.18
C THR A 75 1.97 4.54 -0.83
N ALA A 76 2.90 4.14 -1.67
CA ALA A 76 3.82 3.06 -1.42
C ALA A 76 5.15 3.33 -2.12
N TYR A 77 6.26 2.96 -1.50
CA TYR A 77 7.59 3.17 -2.08
C TYR A 77 8.60 2.12 -1.60
N PRO A 78 9.61 1.77 -2.43
CA PRO A 78 10.74 0.95 -2.01
C PRO A 78 11.60 1.62 -0.93
N ILE A 79 12.16 0.83 -0.02
CA ILE A 79 13.00 1.29 1.12
C ILE A 79 14.48 1.03 0.87
#